data_AF-A0A957I0M8-F1
#
_entry.id   AF-A0A957I0M8-F1
#
_cell.length_a   1.000
_cell.length_b   1.000
_cell.length_c   1.000
_cell.angle_alpha   90.00
_cell.angle_beta   90.00
_cell.angle_gamma   90.00
#
_symmetry.space_group_name_H-M   'P 1'
#
loop_
_entity.id
_entity.type
_entity.pdbx_description
1 polymer ?
#
loop_
_entity_poly.entity_id
_entity_poly.type
_entity_poly.pdbx_seq_one_letter_code
_entity_poly.pdbx_strand_id
1 'polypeptide(L)'
;LNRIMHLLGPNDKFDVRTPSSTASVRGTVFTVEVLSDTSSYFAAEEGIVQVTMGDEVVDVPAGFAVTAVTNQPLDLQPVEDPPTPTATPEPVTLCHIPPGNPDNPQTIQVSPEDVQDHLDHGDYLGPCQPPTATATITPTVTITPTATITPTATPEEKVIICHVPPGNEGNPQTIEVAASAVPAHLAHGDYLGACLPPTATPVPTPIPPTATPVPPPPPTATPVPPPPEPELVTICHIPPGNPDNPQTIQVSPEDVAAHLAHGDYLGPCH
;
A
#
# COMPACT_ATOMS: atom_id res chain seq x y z
N LEU A 1 5.78 20.08 -22.32
CA LEU A 1 6.86 19.55 -21.47
C LEU A 1 7.80 18.73 -22.34
N ASN A 2 9.05 19.19 -22.52
CA ASN A 2 10.05 18.42 -23.27
C ASN A 2 10.77 17.53 -22.27
N ARG A 3 10.50 16.22 -22.32
CA ARG A 3 11.18 15.23 -21.49
C ARG A 3 12.52 14.94 -22.14
N ILE A 4 13.61 15.33 -21.48
CA ILE A 4 14.96 14.98 -21.92
C ILE A 4 15.14 13.50 -21.58
N MET A 5 14.98 12.64 -22.58
CA MET A 5 15.36 11.24 -22.46
C MET A 5 16.89 11.18 -22.57
N HIS A 6 17.56 10.71 -21.51
CA HIS A 6 18.97 10.35 -21.63
C HIS A 6 19.05 9.09 -22.49
N LEU A 7 19.30 9.29 -23.79
CA LEU A 7 19.53 8.19 -24.73
C LEU A 7 20.93 7.64 -24.43
N LEU A 8 20.98 6.50 -23.75
CA LEU A 8 22.21 5.78 -23.50
C LEU A 8 22.90 5.47 -24.83
N GLY A 9 24.12 5.93 -24.99
CA GLY A 9 24.97 5.61 -26.12
C GLY A 9 25.32 4.12 -26.16
N PRO A 10 25.80 3.61 -27.31
CA PRO A 10 26.18 2.21 -27.47
C PRO A 10 27.43 1.78 -26.68
N ASN A 11 27.89 2.57 -25.71
CA ASN A 11 28.95 2.20 -24.77
C ASN A 11 28.58 2.56 -23.32
N ASP A 12 27.37 3.06 -23.09
CA ASP A 12 26.92 3.41 -21.76
C ASP A 12 26.58 2.15 -20.98
N LYS A 13 26.98 2.12 -19.72
CA LYS A 13 26.77 1.00 -18.78
C LYS A 13 26.23 1.54 -17.46
N PHE A 14 25.44 0.72 -16.77
CA PHE A 14 25.11 0.97 -15.37
C PHE A 14 25.98 0.10 -14.48
N ASP A 15 26.54 0.70 -13.44
CA ASP A 15 27.32 -0.03 -12.43
C ASP A 15 26.48 -0.14 -11.15
N VAL A 16 26.20 -1.37 -10.73
CA VAL A 16 25.55 -1.70 -9.45
C VAL A 16 26.62 -2.17 -8.48
N ARG A 17 26.79 -1.46 -7.36
CA ARG A 17 27.81 -1.79 -6.34
C ARG A 17 27.15 -2.46 -5.15
N THR A 18 27.64 -3.64 -4.77
CA THR A 18 27.30 -4.33 -3.53
C THR A 18 28.51 -4.34 -2.59
N PRO A 19 28.37 -4.72 -1.31
CA PRO A 19 29.50 -4.83 -0.39
C PRO A 19 30.58 -5.81 -0.86
N SER A 20 30.20 -6.86 -1.59
CA SER A 20 31.15 -7.88 -2.06
C SER A 20 31.64 -7.65 -3.48
N SER A 21 30.92 -6.92 -4.34
CA SER A 21 31.23 -6.89 -5.77
C SER A 21 30.61 -5.69 -6.52
N THR A 22 30.96 -5.55 -7.81
CA THR A 22 30.32 -4.59 -8.71
C THR A 22 29.87 -5.30 -9.97
N ALA A 23 28.60 -5.10 -10.36
CA ALA A 23 28.05 -5.57 -11.62
C ALA A 23 27.94 -4.40 -12.61
N SER A 24 28.50 -4.58 -13.81
CA SER A 24 28.30 -3.67 -14.94
C SER A 24 27.29 -4.28 -15.90
N VAL A 25 26.24 -3.53 -16.21
CA VAL A 25 25.12 -4.00 -17.03
C VAL A 25 24.85 -3.09 -18.21
N ARG A 26 24.35 -3.68 -19.29
CA ARG A 26 24.04 -2.98 -20.53
C ARG A 26 22.81 -3.58 -21.21
N GLY A 27 21.66 -2.90 -21.09
CA GLY A 27 20.44 -3.31 -21.77
C GLY A 27 19.99 -4.73 -21.42
N THR A 28 20.06 -5.06 -20.13
CA THR A 28 19.82 -6.41 -19.61
C THR A 28 18.69 -6.39 -18.60
N VAL A 29 17.85 -7.42 -18.61
CA VAL A 29 17.04 -7.82 -17.45
C VAL A 29 17.91 -8.76 -16.63
N PHE A 30 18.05 -8.48 -15.33
CA PHE A 30 18.95 -9.21 -14.45
C PHE A 30 18.48 -9.09 -13.00
N THR A 31 18.86 -10.07 -12.19
CA THR A 31 18.59 -10.11 -10.76
C THR A 31 19.89 -9.93 -9.99
N VAL A 32 19.84 -9.12 -8.93
CA VAL A 32 20.92 -8.96 -7.95
C VAL A 32 20.33 -9.11 -6.55
N GLU A 33 20.84 -10.08 -5.79
CA GLU A 33 20.46 -10.29 -4.40
C GLU A 33 21.70 -10.21 -3.50
N VAL A 34 21.63 -9.40 -2.45
CA VAL A 34 22.66 -9.36 -1.42
C VAL A 34 22.30 -10.40 -0.36
N LEU A 35 22.98 -11.54 -0.39
CA LEU A 35 22.71 -12.65 0.53
C LEU A 35 23.35 -12.41 1.90
N SER A 36 24.52 -11.78 1.92
CA SER A 36 25.23 -11.38 3.14
C SER A 36 26.18 -10.20 2.86
N ASP A 37 26.92 -9.78 3.89
CA ASP A 37 28.04 -8.83 3.78
C ASP A 37 29.19 -9.30 2.88
N THR A 38 29.24 -10.60 2.60
CA THR A 38 30.34 -11.30 1.93
C THR A 38 29.88 -12.10 0.71
N SER A 39 28.58 -12.09 0.40
CA SER A 39 27.99 -12.88 -0.69
C SER A 39 26.92 -12.09 -1.43
N SER A 40 27.03 -12.04 -2.76
CA SER A 40 26.02 -11.47 -3.66
C SER A 40 25.71 -12.44 -4.79
N TYR A 41 24.43 -12.63 -5.10
CA TYR A 41 23.97 -13.44 -6.22
C TYR A 41 23.64 -12.54 -7.41
N PHE A 42 24.08 -12.96 -8.61
CA PHE A 42 23.82 -12.28 -9.87
C PHE A 42 23.28 -13.29 -10.88
N ALA A 43 22.16 -12.97 -11.53
CA ALA A 43 21.61 -13.76 -12.63
C ALA A 43 21.26 -12.86 -13.81
N ALA A 44 21.57 -13.30 -15.02
CA ALA A 44 21.20 -12.61 -16.25
C ALA A 44 19.99 -13.29 -16.89
N GLU A 45 18.94 -12.52 -17.15
CA GLU A 45 17.73 -12.98 -17.87
C GLU A 45 17.81 -12.56 -19.34
N GLU A 46 18.34 -11.37 -19.61
CA GLU A 46 18.66 -10.89 -20.96
C GLU A 46 20.07 -10.31 -21.04
N GLY A 47 20.74 -10.49 -22.18
CA GLY A 47 22.06 -9.94 -22.44
C GLY A 47 23.17 -10.53 -21.57
N ILE A 48 24.10 -9.69 -21.11
CA ILE A 48 25.30 -10.10 -20.35
C ILE A 48 25.49 -9.15 -19.16
N VAL A 49 25.69 -9.72 -17.97
CA VAL A 49 26.05 -9.01 -16.74
C VAL A 49 27.53 -9.29 -16.44
N GLN A 50 28.38 -8.28 -16.41
CA GLN A 50 29.78 -8.45 -16.03
C GLN A 50 29.92 -8.25 -14.52
N VAL A 51 30.32 -9.28 -13.79
CA VAL A 51 30.51 -9.25 -12.33
C VAL A 51 31.99 -9.19 -12.01
N THR A 52 32.38 -8.22 -11.19
CA THR A 52 33.76 -8.04 -10.72
C THR A 52 33.83 -8.20 -9.20
N MET A 53 34.73 -9.07 -8.72
CA MET A 53 35.00 -9.30 -7.30
C MET A 53 36.51 -9.39 -7.07
N GLY A 54 37.09 -8.36 -6.44
CA GLY A 54 38.54 -8.24 -6.34
C GLY A 54 39.18 -8.12 -7.72
N ASP A 55 40.10 -9.04 -8.04
CA ASP A 55 40.76 -9.13 -9.35
C ASP A 55 40.03 -10.08 -10.33
N GLU A 56 38.99 -10.79 -9.87
CA GLU A 56 38.22 -11.68 -10.72
C GLU A 56 37.10 -10.93 -11.46
N VAL A 57 36.94 -11.27 -12.73
CA VAL A 57 35.90 -10.74 -13.61
C VAL A 57 35.26 -11.91 -14.35
N VAL A 58 33.93 -11.98 -14.33
CA VAL A 58 33.17 -12.98 -15.07
C VAL A 58 32.02 -12.32 -15.83
N ASP A 59 31.80 -12.76 -17.06
CA ASP A 59 30.63 -12.38 -17.86
C ASP A 59 29.54 -13.43 -17.63
N VAL A 60 28.39 -13.01 -17.13
CA VAL A 60 27.21 -13.84 -16.86
C VAL A 60 26.22 -13.65 -18.01
N PRO A 61 26.15 -14.58 -18.97
CA PRO A 61 25.19 -14.48 -20.07
C PRO A 61 23.78 -14.89 -19.62
N ALA A 62 22.77 -14.50 -20.40
CA ALA A 62 21.39 -14.92 -20.19
C ALA A 62 21.25 -16.43 -19.94
N GLY A 63 20.51 -16.80 -18.90
CA GLY A 63 20.32 -18.20 -18.47
C GLY A 63 21.39 -18.74 -17.52
N PHE A 64 22.34 -17.89 -17.10
CA PHE A 64 23.37 -18.22 -16.12
C PHE A 64 23.31 -17.30 -14.91
N ALA A 65 23.86 -17.78 -13.81
CA ALA A 65 24.06 -17.04 -12.58
C ALA A 65 25.45 -17.30 -11.98
N VAL A 66 25.84 -16.41 -11.09
CA VAL A 66 27.04 -16.55 -10.26
C VAL A 66 26.72 -16.07 -8.84
N THR A 67 27.27 -16.78 -7.85
CA THR A 67 27.29 -16.30 -6.46
C THR A 67 28.70 -15.80 -6.15
N ALA A 68 28.85 -14.48 -6.04
CA ALA A 68 30.10 -13.82 -5.71
C ALA A 68 30.32 -13.83 -4.20
N VAL A 69 31.05 -14.84 -3.72
CA VAL A 69 31.47 -14.96 -2.33
C VAL A 69 32.91 -14.48 -2.17
N THR A 70 33.16 -13.52 -1.28
CA THR A 70 34.49 -12.91 -1.10
C THR A 70 35.59 -13.95 -0.89
N ASN A 71 36.65 -13.90 -1.69
CA ASN A 71 37.79 -14.84 -1.72
C ASN A 71 37.48 -16.26 -2.26
N GLN A 72 36.34 -16.47 -2.93
CA GLN A 72 36.06 -17.70 -3.68
C GLN A 72 36.06 -17.41 -5.19
N PRO A 73 36.40 -18.39 -6.05
CA PRO A 73 36.34 -18.20 -7.49
C PRO A 73 34.91 -17.96 -7.96
N LEU A 74 34.73 -17.03 -8.90
CA LEU A 74 33.46 -16.79 -9.58
C LEU A 74 33.13 -17.97 -10.51
N ASP A 75 32.25 -18.87 -10.04
CA ASP A 75 31.80 -20.04 -10.81
C ASP A 75 30.43 -19.78 -11.47
N LEU A 76 30.35 -19.95 -12.78
CA LEU A 76 29.12 -19.79 -13.54
C LEU A 76 28.28 -21.07 -13.44
N GLN A 77 27.06 -20.92 -12.96
CA GLN A 77 26.09 -22.00 -12.91
C GLN A 77 24.94 -21.71 -13.87
N PRO A 78 24.46 -22.69 -14.65
CA PRO A 78 23.17 -22.57 -15.31
C PRO A 78 22.12 -22.24 -14.25
N VAL A 79 21.21 -21.33 -14.55
CA VAL A 79 20.03 -21.18 -13.72
C VAL A 79 19.21 -22.45 -13.93
N GLU A 80 19.33 -23.43 -13.03
CA GLU A 80 18.33 -24.49 -12.92
C GLU A 80 17.00 -23.78 -12.76
N ASP A 81 16.04 -24.03 -13.69
CA ASP A 81 14.80 -23.26 -13.89
C ASP A 81 14.49 -22.41 -12.66
N PRO A 82 14.65 -21.08 -12.74
CA PRO A 82 14.52 -20.25 -11.55
C PRO A 82 13.18 -20.60 -10.90
N PRO A 83 13.05 -20.57 -9.55
CA PRO A 83 11.71 -20.47 -8.99
C PRO A 83 11.06 -19.33 -9.77
N THR A 84 10.05 -19.66 -10.59
CA THR A 84 9.36 -18.67 -11.42
C THR A 84 9.15 -17.48 -10.51
N PRO A 85 9.74 -16.29 -10.79
CA PRO A 85 9.75 -15.19 -9.83
C PRO A 85 8.32 -15.05 -9.41
N THR A 86 7.96 -15.46 -8.17
CA THR A 86 6.58 -15.91 -7.82
C THR A 86 5.65 -15.01 -8.56
N ALA A 87 5.09 -15.50 -9.68
CA ALA A 87 4.53 -14.61 -10.69
C ALA A 87 3.57 -13.75 -9.91
N THR A 88 3.84 -12.42 -9.82
CA THR A 88 3.02 -11.56 -8.96
C THR A 88 1.61 -11.88 -9.38
N PRO A 89 0.82 -12.51 -8.49
CA PRO A 89 -0.27 -13.35 -8.94
C PRO A 89 -1.21 -12.43 -9.71
N GLU A 90 -1.47 -12.77 -10.99
CA GLU A 90 -2.04 -11.80 -11.92
C GLU A 90 -3.29 -11.19 -11.30
N PRO A 91 -3.39 -9.85 -11.27
CA PRO A 91 -4.44 -9.22 -10.51
C PRO A 91 -5.78 -9.54 -11.16
N VAL A 92 -6.70 -10.06 -10.36
CA VAL A 92 -8.02 -10.51 -10.81
C VAL A 92 -8.89 -9.28 -11.00
N THR A 93 -9.55 -9.21 -12.16
CA THR A 93 -10.53 -8.15 -12.43
C THR A 93 -11.87 -8.52 -11.80
N LEU A 94 -12.42 -7.63 -10.98
CA LEU A 94 -13.76 -7.76 -10.38
C LEU A 94 -14.58 -6.49 -10.64
N CYS A 95 -15.90 -6.67 -10.62
CA CYS A 95 -16.83 -5.58 -10.48
C CYS A 95 -17.17 -5.44 -9.00
N HIS A 96 -16.60 -4.41 -8.40
CA HIS A 96 -16.79 -4.03 -7.02
C HIS A 96 -18.06 -3.20 -6.85
N ILE A 97 -18.91 -3.57 -5.90
CA ILE A 97 -20.14 -2.86 -5.56
C ILE A 97 -19.96 -2.26 -4.16
N PRO A 98 -19.61 -0.96 -4.06
CA PRO A 98 -19.30 -0.35 -2.76
C PRO A 98 -20.46 -0.48 -1.76
N PRO A 99 -20.20 -0.98 -0.54
CA PRO A 99 -21.19 -0.99 0.53
C PRO A 99 -21.68 0.44 0.79
N GLY A 100 -22.99 0.68 0.65
CA GLY A 100 -23.60 2.00 0.80
C GLY A 100 -23.71 2.83 -0.48
N ASN A 101 -23.14 2.39 -1.60
CA ASN A 101 -23.34 3.00 -2.92
C ASN A 101 -23.45 1.95 -4.03
N PRO A 102 -24.51 1.11 -4.01
CA PRO A 102 -24.65 0.00 -4.95
C PRO A 102 -24.91 0.43 -6.40
N ASP A 103 -25.34 1.67 -6.62
CA ASP A 103 -25.62 2.22 -7.95
C ASP A 103 -24.35 2.69 -8.69
N ASN A 104 -23.19 2.64 -8.04
CA ASN A 104 -21.90 3.04 -8.60
C ASN A 104 -20.88 1.89 -8.58
N PRO A 105 -21.12 0.81 -9.34
CA PRO A 105 -20.21 -0.31 -9.41
C PRO A 105 -18.90 0.09 -10.13
N GLN A 106 -17.76 -0.39 -9.63
CA GLN A 106 -16.43 -0.06 -10.13
C GLN A 106 -15.69 -1.30 -10.60
N THR A 107 -15.05 -1.22 -11.77
CA THR A 107 -14.16 -2.29 -12.23
C THR A 107 -12.79 -2.08 -11.61
N ILE A 108 -12.37 -3.01 -10.75
CA ILE A 108 -11.08 -2.96 -10.04
C ILE A 108 -10.25 -4.21 -10.32
N GLN A 109 -8.96 -4.13 -9.99
CA GLN A 109 -8.02 -5.24 -10.06
C GLN A 109 -7.43 -5.47 -8.68
N VAL A 110 -7.54 -6.69 -8.16
CA VAL A 110 -7.11 -7.07 -6.79
C VAL A 110 -6.21 -8.30 -6.83
N SER A 111 -5.47 -8.56 -5.75
CA SER A 111 -4.67 -9.78 -5.67
C SER A 111 -5.59 -11.02 -5.59
N PRO A 112 -5.19 -12.20 -6.09
CA PRO A 112 -6.01 -13.41 -5.97
C PRO A 112 -6.38 -13.81 -4.54
N GLU A 113 -5.61 -13.36 -3.55
CA GLU A 113 -5.86 -13.61 -2.13
C GLU A 113 -7.07 -12.81 -1.62
N ASP A 114 -7.28 -11.60 -2.15
CA ASP A 114 -8.38 -10.71 -1.76
C ASP A 114 -9.69 -11.01 -2.49
N VAL A 115 -9.66 -11.86 -3.52
CA VAL A 115 -10.83 -12.16 -4.37
C VAL A 115 -11.98 -12.71 -3.54
N GLN A 116 -11.70 -13.63 -2.61
CA GLN A 116 -12.76 -14.26 -1.83
C GLN A 116 -13.47 -13.24 -0.94
N ASP A 117 -12.72 -12.33 -0.32
CA ASP A 117 -13.29 -11.27 0.52
C ASP A 117 -14.20 -10.36 -0.30
N HIS A 118 -13.83 -10.03 -1.54
CA HIS A 118 -14.69 -9.23 -2.41
C HIS A 118 -15.97 -9.99 -2.80
N LEU A 119 -15.87 -11.28 -3.14
CA LEU A 119 -17.03 -12.12 -3.47
C LEU A 119 -18.00 -12.27 -2.29
N ASP A 120 -17.48 -12.34 -1.06
CA ASP A 120 -18.30 -12.43 0.16
C ASP A 120 -19.07 -11.14 0.47
N HIS A 121 -18.66 -10.02 -0.14
CA HIS A 121 -19.32 -8.70 -0.02
C HIS A 121 -20.20 -8.33 -1.22
N GLY A 122 -20.50 -9.28 -2.11
CA GLY A 122 -21.44 -9.10 -3.21
C GLY A 122 -20.83 -8.64 -4.54
N ASP A 123 -19.50 -8.61 -4.62
CA ASP A 123 -18.78 -8.36 -5.87
C ASP A 123 -18.85 -9.58 -6.79
N TYR A 124 -18.58 -9.39 -8.08
CA TYR A 124 -18.51 -10.48 -9.03
C TYR A 124 -17.28 -10.41 -9.93
N LEU A 125 -16.83 -11.58 -10.38
CA LEU A 125 -15.68 -11.70 -11.27
C LEU A 125 -15.95 -11.05 -12.63
N GLY A 126 -14.97 -10.32 -13.15
CA GLY A 126 -15.03 -9.64 -14.43
C GLY A 126 -15.40 -8.14 -14.33
N PRO A 127 -15.42 -7.42 -15.45
CA PRO A 127 -15.71 -5.99 -15.45
C PRO A 127 -17.18 -5.69 -15.16
N CYS A 128 -17.47 -4.47 -14.72
CA CYS A 128 -18.84 -4.04 -14.50
C CYS A 128 -19.60 -3.91 -15.82
N GLN A 129 -20.75 -4.57 -15.89
CA GLN A 129 -21.62 -4.48 -17.05
C GLN A 129 -22.31 -3.10 -17.05
N PRO A 130 -22.22 -2.30 -18.13
CA PRO A 130 -23.06 -1.11 -18.25
C PRO A 130 -24.54 -1.54 -18.27
N PRO A 131 -25.47 -0.67 -17.81
CA PRO A 131 -26.90 -0.91 -17.96
C PRO A 131 -27.20 -0.97 -19.46
N THR A 132 -27.20 -2.18 -19.99
CA THR A 132 -27.48 -2.41 -21.40
C THR A 132 -28.99 -2.22 -21.54
N ALA A 133 -29.38 -1.17 -22.27
CA ALA A 133 -30.77 -0.94 -22.63
C ALA A 133 -31.38 -2.26 -23.10
N THR A 134 -32.45 -2.65 -22.43
CA THR A 134 -33.17 -3.92 -22.61
C THR A 134 -33.44 -4.17 -24.09
N ALA A 135 -32.61 -5.00 -24.73
CA ALA A 135 -33.03 -5.68 -25.93
C ALA A 135 -34.12 -6.65 -25.50
N THR A 136 -35.36 -6.36 -25.90
CA THR A 136 -36.50 -7.29 -25.80
C THR A 136 -36.16 -8.54 -26.61
N ILE A 137 -35.46 -9.47 -26.00
CA ILE A 137 -35.50 -10.86 -26.42
C ILE A 137 -36.83 -11.40 -25.93
N THR A 138 -37.70 -11.79 -26.86
CA THR A 138 -38.85 -12.63 -26.58
C THR A 138 -38.35 -14.08 -26.56
N PRO A 139 -38.08 -14.70 -25.40
CA PRO A 139 -37.78 -16.12 -25.37
C PRO A 139 -39.08 -16.89 -25.61
N THR A 140 -39.23 -17.46 -26.80
CA THR A 140 -40.08 -18.64 -26.97
C THR A 140 -39.29 -19.82 -26.42
N VAL A 141 -39.40 -20.08 -25.11
CA VAL A 141 -38.82 -21.28 -24.49
C VAL A 141 -39.86 -21.92 -23.58
N THR A 142 -40.20 -23.15 -23.94
CA THR A 142 -41.06 -24.07 -23.22
C THR A 142 -40.54 -24.28 -21.79
N ILE A 143 -41.33 -23.82 -20.83
CA ILE A 143 -41.12 -23.97 -19.38
C ILE A 143 -41.29 -25.43 -18.94
N THR A 144 -40.23 -26.02 -18.41
CA THR A 144 -40.30 -27.04 -17.35
C THR A 144 -40.01 -26.31 -16.03
N PRO A 145 -40.92 -26.30 -15.04
CA PRO A 145 -40.78 -25.47 -13.85
C PRO A 145 -39.74 -26.07 -12.90
N THR A 146 -38.70 -25.32 -12.59
CA THR A 146 -37.87 -25.56 -11.39
C THR A 146 -37.55 -24.21 -10.77
N ALA A 147 -38.12 -24.04 -9.57
CA ALA A 147 -37.87 -23.03 -8.54
C ALA A 147 -37.38 -21.63 -9.00
N THR A 148 -38.34 -20.71 -9.08
CA THR A 148 -38.12 -19.28 -8.90
C THR A 148 -37.57 -19.03 -7.50
N ILE A 149 -36.28 -18.70 -7.37
CA ILE A 149 -35.82 -17.92 -6.22
C ILE A 149 -35.96 -16.44 -6.59
N THR A 150 -37.02 -15.83 -6.06
CA THR A 150 -37.13 -14.38 -5.99
C THR A 150 -36.08 -13.93 -4.97
N PRO A 151 -35.05 -13.12 -5.32
CA PRO A 151 -34.26 -12.45 -4.30
C PRO A 151 -35.18 -11.43 -3.64
N THR A 152 -35.76 -11.82 -2.51
CA THR A 152 -36.38 -10.88 -1.60
C THR A 152 -35.20 -10.17 -0.94
N ALA A 153 -34.90 -8.96 -1.42
CA ALA A 153 -34.01 -8.03 -0.73
C ALA A 153 -34.67 -7.70 0.61
N THR A 154 -34.35 -8.49 1.61
CA THR A 154 -34.69 -8.20 3.00
C THR A 154 -33.77 -7.05 3.41
N PRO A 155 -34.26 -5.92 3.95
CA PRO A 155 -33.38 -4.85 4.41
C PRO A 155 -32.45 -5.43 5.48
N GLU A 156 -31.17 -5.52 5.17
CA GLU A 156 -30.18 -6.04 6.12
C GLU A 156 -30.06 -5.06 7.29
N GLU A 157 -30.06 -5.61 8.50
CA GLU A 157 -29.91 -4.83 9.72
C GLU A 157 -28.55 -4.13 9.71
N LYS A 158 -28.56 -2.81 9.91
CA LYS A 158 -27.35 -2.00 9.99
C LYS A 158 -26.83 -1.96 11.42
N VAL A 159 -25.52 -2.12 11.57
CA VAL A 159 -24.80 -2.14 12.84
C VAL A 159 -23.82 -0.98 12.86
N ILE A 160 -23.80 -0.23 13.97
CA ILE A 160 -22.84 0.86 14.18
C ILE A 160 -21.51 0.25 14.66
N ILE A 161 -20.42 0.64 14.02
CA ILE A 161 -19.06 0.23 14.37
C ILE A 161 -18.12 1.45 14.35
N CYS A 162 -17.07 1.39 15.17
CA CYS A 162 -15.98 2.34 15.12
C CYS A 162 -14.85 1.74 14.28
N HIS A 163 -14.69 2.31 13.10
CA HIS A 163 -13.69 1.92 12.12
C HIS A 163 -12.36 2.63 12.39
N VAL A 164 -11.26 1.88 12.46
CA VAL A 164 -9.90 2.39 12.65
C VAL A 164 -9.12 2.11 11.37
N PRO A 165 -8.94 3.11 10.48
CA PRO A 165 -8.32 2.85 9.18
C PRO A 165 -6.86 2.36 9.32
N PRO A 166 -6.45 1.32 8.57
CA PRO A 166 -5.08 0.85 8.55
C PRO A 166 -4.10 2.00 8.22
N GLY A 167 -3.08 2.18 9.04
CA GLY A 167 -2.10 3.26 8.88
C GLY A 167 -2.56 4.65 9.37
N ASN A 168 -3.79 4.78 9.90
CA ASN A 168 -4.30 6.03 10.48
C ASN A 168 -5.10 5.78 11.78
N GLU A 169 -4.45 5.15 12.76
CA GLU A 169 -5.05 4.78 14.05
C GLU A 169 -5.54 5.99 14.88
N GLY A 170 -5.04 7.19 14.59
CA GLY A 170 -5.42 8.43 15.26
C GLY A 170 -6.73 9.04 14.77
N ASN A 171 -7.34 8.50 13.72
CA ASN A 171 -8.56 9.05 13.12
C ASN A 171 -9.71 8.02 13.02
N PRO A 172 -10.19 7.49 14.16
CA PRO A 172 -11.27 6.51 14.17
C PRO A 172 -12.61 7.14 13.70
N GLN A 173 -13.36 6.43 12.85
CA GLN A 173 -14.60 6.88 12.22
C GLN A 173 -15.80 6.04 12.68
N THR A 174 -16.90 6.67 13.06
CA THR A 174 -18.15 5.94 13.36
C THR A 174 -18.92 5.73 12.07
N ILE A 175 -19.17 4.47 11.70
CA ILE A 175 -19.86 4.10 10.46
C ILE A 175 -21.00 3.09 10.73
N GLU A 176 -21.97 3.04 9.82
CA GLU A 176 -23.04 2.02 9.81
C GLU A 176 -22.76 1.01 8.70
N VAL A 177 -22.62 -0.26 9.06
CA VAL A 177 -22.33 -1.37 8.14
C VAL A 177 -23.42 -2.42 8.21
N ALA A 178 -23.56 -3.26 7.18
CA ALA A 178 -24.48 -4.39 7.26
C ALA A 178 -24.02 -5.38 8.35
N ALA A 179 -24.96 -6.05 9.02
CA ALA A 179 -24.65 -7.04 10.05
C ALA A 179 -23.70 -8.15 9.54
N SER A 180 -23.77 -8.47 8.26
CA SER A 180 -22.88 -9.41 7.55
C SER A 180 -21.42 -8.95 7.49
N ALA A 181 -21.16 -7.63 7.46
CA ALA A 181 -19.81 -7.07 7.35
C ALA A 181 -19.08 -6.93 8.71
N VAL A 182 -19.80 -7.06 9.83
CA VAL A 182 -19.25 -6.86 11.18
C VAL A 182 -18.02 -7.74 11.49
N PRO A 183 -18.00 -9.06 11.21
CA PRO A 183 -16.84 -9.90 11.52
C PRO A 183 -15.56 -9.45 10.81
N ALA A 184 -15.66 -8.98 9.56
CA ALA A 184 -14.53 -8.51 8.78
C ALA A 184 -13.91 -7.24 9.39
N HIS A 185 -14.76 -6.26 9.72
CA HIS A 185 -14.33 -5.05 10.40
C HIS A 185 -13.61 -5.35 11.74
N LEU A 186 -14.18 -6.26 12.54
CA LEU A 186 -13.56 -6.66 13.82
C LEU A 186 -12.19 -7.36 13.64
N ALA A 187 -11.98 -8.08 12.53
CA ALA A 187 -10.70 -8.71 12.24
C ALA A 187 -9.60 -7.69 11.90
N HIS A 188 -9.98 -6.47 11.48
CA HIS A 188 -9.07 -5.40 11.08
C HIS A 188 -8.84 -4.34 12.17
N GLY A 189 -9.26 -4.61 13.40
CA GLY A 189 -9.03 -3.73 14.56
C GLY A 189 -10.16 -2.75 14.87
N ASP A 190 -11.28 -2.85 14.15
CA ASP A 190 -12.49 -2.08 14.46
C ASP A 190 -13.18 -2.63 15.71
N TYR A 191 -14.07 -1.85 16.32
CA TYR A 191 -14.81 -2.27 17.49
C TYR A 191 -16.28 -1.86 17.44
N LEU A 192 -17.15 -2.72 17.96
CA LEU A 192 -18.60 -2.50 17.97
C LEU A 192 -18.99 -1.20 18.70
N GLY A 193 -19.93 -0.46 18.13
CA GLY A 193 -20.44 0.80 18.69
C GLY A 193 -19.76 2.04 18.09
N ALA A 194 -20.18 3.22 18.54
CA ALA A 194 -19.59 4.48 18.08
C ALA A 194 -18.17 4.68 18.64
N CYS A 195 -17.35 5.45 17.92
CA CYS A 195 -16.02 5.81 18.40
C CYS A 195 -16.11 6.62 19.68
N LEU A 196 -15.30 6.25 20.67
CA LEU A 196 -15.21 7.04 21.89
C LEU A 196 -14.52 8.38 21.56
N PRO A 197 -15.11 9.54 21.91
CA PRO A 197 -14.38 10.79 21.85
C PRO A 197 -13.16 10.66 22.78
N PRO A 198 -12.04 11.36 22.49
CA PRO A 198 -10.95 11.45 23.43
C PRO A 198 -11.52 11.99 24.73
N THR A 199 -11.59 11.12 25.74
CA THR A 199 -12.11 11.50 27.04
C THR A 199 -11.11 12.53 27.55
N ALA A 200 -11.53 13.79 27.64
CA ALA A 200 -10.81 14.77 28.43
C ALA A 200 -10.67 14.14 29.82
N THR A 201 -9.45 13.75 30.16
CA THR A 201 -9.08 13.34 31.50
C THR A 201 -9.75 14.33 32.46
N PRO A 202 -10.52 13.90 33.46
CA PRO A 202 -11.09 14.84 34.41
C PRO A 202 -9.92 15.59 35.03
N VAL A 203 -9.81 16.87 34.68
CA VAL A 203 -8.90 17.80 35.35
C VAL A 203 -9.23 17.68 36.84
N PRO A 204 -8.29 17.27 37.71
CA PRO A 204 -8.58 17.25 39.12
C PRO A 204 -8.98 18.67 39.52
N THR A 205 -10.23 18.83 39.93
CA THR A 205 -10.78 20.08 40.43
C THR A 205 -9.80 20.64 41.48
N PRO A 206 -9.29 21.87 41.32
CA PRO A 206 -8.43 22.44 42.34
C PRO A 206 -9.25 22.55 43.63
N ILE A 207 -8.89 21.72 44.61
CA ILE A 207 -9.38 21.87 45.98
C ILE A 207 -8.89 23.24 46.47
N PRO A 208 -9.77 24.11 47.00
CA PRO A 208 -9.35 25.41 47.51
C PRO A 208 -8.33 25.19 48.63
N PRO A 209 -7.15 25.84 48.59
CA PRO A 209 -6.14 25.63 49.61
C PRO A 209 -6.58 26.29 50.91
N THR A 210 -6.91 25.48 51.91
CA THR A 210 -6.81 25.90 53.30
C THR A 210 -5.33 26.14 53.59
N ALA A 211 -4.98 27.40 53.78
CA ALA A 211 -3.62 27.87 54.00
C ALA A 211 -2.98 27.17 55.21
N THR A 212 -2.05 26.26 54.92
CA THR A 212 -0.97 25.91 55.84
C THR A 212 0.33 26.26 55.12
N PRO A 213 1.23 27.08 55.68
CA PRO A 213 2.48 27.41 55.01
C PRO A 213 3.37 26.16 54.96
N VAL A 214 3.56 25.64 53.75
CA VAL A 214 4.52 24.57 53.44
C VAL A 214 5.92 25.18 53.32
N PRO A 215 6.94 24.63 54.01
CA PRO A 215 8.32 25.12 53.90
C PRO A 215 8.87 24.94 52.47
N PRO A 216 9.79 25.82 52.03
CA PRO A 216 10.28 25.80 50.65
C PRO A 216 11.01 24.49 50.32
N PRO A 217 10.76 23.90 49.13
CA PRO A 217 11.47 22.71 48.69
C PRO A 217 12.95 23.02 48.37
N PRO A 218 13.84 22.02 48.52
CA PRO A 218 15.24 22.14 48.12
C PRO A 218 15.37 22.32 46.59
N PRO A 219 16.46 22.94 46.09
CA PRO A 219 16.60 23.25 44.68
C PRO A 219 16.62 21.97 43.82
N THR A 220 15.60 21.84 42.99
CA THR A 220 15.41 20.78 42.00
C THR A 220 16.43 20.91 40.87
N ALA A 221 16.96 19.77 40.44
CA ALA A 221 17.79 19.64 39.24
C ALA A 221 17.09 20.24 38.01
N THR A 222 17.92 20.80 37.13
CA THR A 222 17.54 21.48 35.89
C THR A 222 16.57 20.62 35.06
N PRO A 223 15.43 21.15 34.62
CA PRO A 223 14.55 20.43 33.71
C PRO A 223 15.27 20.20 32.37
N VAL A 224 15.34 18.95 31.94
CA VAL A 224 15.73 18.60 30.57
C VAL A 224 14.61 19.12 29.65
N PRO A 225 14.93 19.95 28.64
CA PRO A 225 13.91 20.46 27.72
C PRO A 225 13.26 19.31 26.95
N PRO A 226 11.94 19.39 26.66
CA PRO A 226 11.27 18.42 25.81
C PRO A 226 11.94 18.38 24.42
N PRO A 227 11.96 17.20 23.75
CA PRO A 227 12.45 17.09 22.39
C PRO A 227 11.76 18.10 21.46
N PRO A 228 12.47 18.70 20.48
CA PRO A 228 11.85 19.59 19.52
C PRO A 228 10.77 18.84 18.74
N GLU A 229 9.57 19.43 18.66
CA GLU A 229 8.47 18.93 17.85
C GLU A 229 8.89 18.90 16.38
N PRO A 230 8.59 17.84 15.61
CA PRO A 230 9.01 17.77 14.21
C PRO A 230 8.39 18.93 13.43
N GLU A 231 9.21 19.65 12.68
CA GLU A 231 8.73 20.73 11.81
C GLU A 231 7.91 20.11 10.67
N LEU A 232 6.59 20.25 10.75
CA LEU A 232 5.68 19.81 9.68
C LEU A 232 5.48 20.90 8.63
N VAL A 233 5.28 20.47 7.39
CA VAL A 233 5.03 21.31 6.23
C VAL A 233 3.57 21.20 5.83
N THR A 234 2.92 22.36 5.66
CA THR A 234 1.52 22.42 5.21
C THR A 234 1.43 22.22 3.70
N ILE A 235 0.58 21.28 3.27
CA ILE A 235 0.33 20.98 1.85
C ILE A 235 -1.18 20.93 1.59
N CYS A 236 -1.59 21.39 0.40
CA CYS A 236 -2.90 21.12 -0.15
C CYS A 236 -2.83 19.85 -0.98
N HIS A 237 -3.39 18.77 -0.45
CA HIS A 237 -3.45 17.46 -1.07
C HIS A 237 -4.69 17.33 -1.95
N ILE A 238 -4.52 16.90 -3.19
CA ILE A 238 -5.60 16.68 -4.15
C ILE A 238 -5.74 15.18 -4.36
N PRO A 239 -6.75 14.52 -3.76
CA PRO A 239 -6.86 13.07 -3.83
C PRO A 239 -7.00 12.57 -5.28
N PRO A 240 -6.21 11.55 -5.69
CA PRO A 240 -6.39 10.89 -6.97
C PRO A 240 -7.82 10.34 -7.09
N GLY A 241 -8.54 10.76 -8.13
CA GLY A 241 -9.95 10.36 -8.36
C GLY A 241 -11.00 11.24 -7.67
N ASN A 242 -10.61 12.21 -6.83
CA ASN A 242 -11.51 13.21 -6.27
C ASN A 242 -10.88 14.61 -6.24
N PRO A 243 -10.60 15.20 -7.41
CA PRO A 243 -9.89 16.49 -7.51
C PRO A 243 -10.70 17.69 -6.97
N ASP A 244 -12.02 17.54 -6.84
CA ASP A 244 -12.92 18.59 -6.35
C ASP A 244 -12.95 18.67 -4.80
N ASN A 245 -12.25 17.77 -4.11
CA ASN A 245 -12.21 17.72 -2.64
C ASN A 245 -10.78 17.84 -2.09
N PRO A 246 -10.10 18.98 -2.32
CA PRO A 246 -8.74 19.19 -1.85
C PRO A 246 -8.68 19.28 -0.31
N GLN A 247 -7.66 18.67 0.30
CA GLN A 247 -7.48 18.57 1.75
C GLN A 247 -6.23 19.30 2.20
N THR A 248 -6.33 20.16 3.22
CA THR A 248 -5.15 20.78 3.83
C THR A 248 -4.59 19.84 4.90
N ILE A 249 -3.37 19.36 4.70
CA ILE A 249 -2.68 18.40 5.58
C ILE A 249 -1.32 18.93 6.04
N GLN A 250 -0.75 18.29 7.07
CA GLN A 250 0.61 18.53 7.57
C GLN A 250 1.42 17.26 7.36
N VAL A 251 2.58 17.36 6.70
CA VAL A 251 3.47 16.23 6.42
C VAL A 251 4.90 16.55 6.87
N SER A 252 5.74 15.54 7.05
CA SER A 252 7.16 15.80 7.33
C SER A 252 7.87 16.36 6.08
N PRO A 253 9.02 17.05 6.24
CA PRO A 253 9.74 17.62 5.12
C PRO A 253 10.20 16.58 4.07
N GLU A 254 10.48 15.34 4.49
CA GLU A 254 10.83 14.25 3.57
C GLU A 254 9.70 13.83 2.62
N ASP A 255 8.43 13.97 3.04
CA ASP A 255 7.27 13.52 2.27
C ASP A 255 6.76 14.57 1.27
N VAL A 256 7.24 15.81 1.39
CA VAL A 256 6.85 16.95 0.54
C VAL A 256 7.11 16.63 -0.94
N ALA A 257 8.26 16.02 -1.25
CA ALA A 257 8.63 15.73 -2.64
C ALA A 257 7.66 14.73 -3.30
N ALA A 258 7.17 13.75 -2.55
CA ALA A 258 6.22 12.77 -3.06
C ALA A 258 4.84 13.40 -3.32
N HIS A 259 4.38 14.25 -2.42
CA HIS A 259 3.10 14.96 -2.57
C HIS A 259 3.11 15.90 -3.78
N LEU A 260 4.18 16.71 -3.92
CA LEU A 260 4.33 17.61 -5.05
C LEU A 260 4.43 16.88 -6.40
N ALA A 261 4.93 15.63 -6.42
CA ALA A 261 5.01 14.83 -7.64
C ALA A 261 3.62 14.38 -8.15
N HIS A 262 2.61 14.35 -7.28
CA HIS A 262 1.26 13.84 -7.57
C HIS A 262 0.21 14.95 -7.74
N GLY A 263 0.64 16.21 -7.86
CA GLY A 263 -0.24 17.35 -8.17
C GLY A 263 -0.64 18.18 -6.96
N ASP A 264 -0.13 17.85 -5.77
CA ASP A 264 -0.32 18.65 -4.56
C ASP A 264 0.53 19.93 -4.62
N TYR A 265 0.20 20.91 -3.79
CA TYR A 265 0.96 22.15 -3.72
C TYR A 265 1.19 22.63 -2.29
N LEU A 266 2.28 23.37 -2.09
CA LEU A 266 2.64 23.92 -0.79
C LEU A 266 1.62 24.97 -0.33
N GLY A 267 1.19 24.87 0.94
CA GLY A 267 0.24 25.78 1.56
C GLY A 267 -1.18 25.22 1.70
N PRO A 268 -2.15 26.03 2.15
CA PRO A 268 -3.53 25.59 2.34
C PRO A 268 -4.28 25.46 1.01
N CYS A 269 -5.39 24.72 1.02
CA CYS A 269 -6.29 24.64 -0.14
C CYS A 269 -7.09 25.93 -0.34
N HIS A 270 -7.34 26.33 -1.58
CA HIS A 270 -8.01 27.59 -1.97
C HIS A 270 -9.05 27.37 -3.06
#